data_AF-A0AAU7ATF3-F1
#
_entry.id   AF-A0AAU7ATF3-F1
#
_cell.length_a   1.000
_cell.length_b   1.000
_cell.length_c   1.000
_cell.angle_alpha   90.00
_cell.angle_beta   90.00
_cell.angle_gamma   90.00
#
_symmetry.space_group_name_H-M   'P 1'
#
loop_
_entity.id
_entity.type
_entity.pdbx_description
1 polymer ?
#
loop_
_entity_poly.entity_id
_entity_poly.type
_entity_poly.pdbx_seq_one_letter_code
_entity_poly.pdbx_strand_id
1 'polypeptide(L)'
;MAAFELARRTGAAPRTRSRRARRTYDREQILDAIRRWDAEQGHPPTWLDWDPACARRKGHAEQAERFEAGTWPTTAMVRRQFPTLGSAIEAAGLVPPKPRGTKANLVDGEQVLLAIREWTRRYGDPPAQTDLDPYRARRTGQPWRADRYLAGDWPSLPTVRHHYGTLTSAVRAAGLEPRPQTEAVTDRVQRRRRNRLALVDQLSHADASPGPKALADAVRGVAAARASGDQDDLENALLLLAGAALGWADGVGHARA
;
A
#
# COMPACT_ATOMS: atom_id res chain seq x y z
N MET A 1 -24.76 49.36 -39.51
CA MET A 1 -24.54 47.91 -39.63
C MET A 1 -23.82 47.64 -40.94
N ALA A 2 -22.50 47.40 -40.90
CA ALA A 2 -21.72 47.08 -42.10
C ALA A 2 -21.49 45.56 -42.14
N ALA A 3 -22.14 44.88 -43.08
CA ALA A 3 -21.95 43.47 -43.35
C ALA A 3 -20.70 43.30 -44.22
N PHE A 4 -19.62 42.79 -43.63
CA PHE A 4 -18.44 42.36 -44.38
C PHE A 4 -18.73 41.03 -45.08
N GLU A 5 -18.87 41.07 -46.41
CA GLU A 5 -18.83 39.88 -47.26
C GLU A 5 -17.41 39.30 -47.26
N LEU A 6 -17.25 38.12 -46.68
CA LEU A 6 -16.03 37.31 -46.81
C LEU A 6 -16.17 36.38 -48.01
N ALA A 7 -15.43 36.70 -49.06
CA ALA A 7 -15.25 35.87 -50.25
C ALA A 7 -14.86 34.43 -49.87
N ARG A 8 -15.69 33.46 -50.25
CA ARG A 8 -15.39 32.04 -50.10
C ARG A 8 -14.24 31.66 -51.03
N ARG A 9 -13.09 31.33 -50.44
CA ARG A 9 -11.93 30.80 -51.14
C ARG A 9 -12.27 29.41 -51.72
N THR A 10 -12.55 29.37 -53.01
CA THR A 10 -12.63 28.16 -53.83
C THR A 10 -11.25 27.52 -53.94
N GLY A 11 -11.20 26.20 -53.77
CA GLY A 11 -10.04 25.38 -54.16
C GLY A 11 -9.00 25.11 -53.06
N ALA A 12 -9.37 24.32 -52.04
CA ALA A 12 -8.39 23.52 -51.32
C ALA A 12 -8.38 22.12 -51.97
N ALA A 13 -7.29 21.78 -52.66
CA ALA A 13 -7.03 20.43 -53.14
C ALA A 13 -7.25 19.42 -52.00
N PRO A 14 -7.82 18.22 -52.26
CA PRO A 14 -7.99 17.23 -51.23
C PRO A 14 -6.61 16.89 -50.68
N ARG A 15 -6.35 17.29 -49.43
CA ARG A 15 -5.22 16.77 -48.67
C ARG A 15 -5.42 15.27 -48.64
N THR A 16 -4.68 14.54 -49.45
CA THR A 16 -4.50 13.10 -49.33
C THR A 16 -3.94 12.85 -47.94
N ARG A 17 -4.85 12.66 -46.99
CA ARG A 17 -4.54 12.07 -45.69
C ARG A 17 -3.94 10.72 -46.04
N SER A 18 -2.62 10.61 -45.96
CA SER A 18 -1.95 9.34 -46.08
C SER A 18 -2.64 8.40 -45.10
N ARG A 19 -3.29 7.39 -45.66
CA ARG A 19 -4.04 6.39 -44.91
C ARG A 19 -2.98 5.49 -44.29
N ARG A 20 -2.25 5.99 -43.27
CA ARG A 20 -1.63 5.12 -42.26
C ARG A 20 -2.80 4.35 -41.70
N ALA A 21 -3.00 3.14 -42.21
CA ALA A 21 -4.07 2.24 -41.83
C ALA A 21 -4.19 2.30 -40.31
N ARG A 22 -5.33 2.74 -39.80
CA ARG A 22 -5.65 2.59 -38.38
C ARG A 22 -5.62 1.07 -38.16
N ARG A 23 -4.47 0.56 -37.72
CA ARG A 23 -4.27 -0.86 -37.46
C ARG A 23 -5.16 -1.19 -36.28
N THR A 24 -6.37 -1.63 -36.57
CA THR A 24 -7.30 -2.11 -35.56
C THR A 24 -6.72 -3.43 -35.10
N TYR A 25 -6.21 -3.49 -33.87
CA TYR A 25 -5.86 -4.77 -33.28
C TYR A 25 -7.16 -5.45 -32.86
N ASP A 26 -7.41 -6.63 -33.43
CA ASP A 26 -8.44 -7.52 -32.90
C ASP A 26 -7.94 -8.24 -31.63
N ARG A 27 -8.81 -9.05 -31.03
CA ARG A 27 -8.54 -9.71 -29.77
C ARG A 27 -7.33 -10.65 -29.87
N GLU A 28 -7.20 -11.43 -30.94
CA GLU A 28 -6.12 -12.40 -31.13
C GLU A 28 -4.78 -11.69 -31.41
N GLN A 29 -4.80 -10.65 -32.23
CA GLN A 29 -3.62 -9.83 -32.53
C GLN A 29 -3.05 -9.17 -31.27
N ILE A 30 -3.89 -8.84 -30.28
CA ILE A 30 -3.41 -8.35 -28.98
C ILE A 30 -2.69 -9.48 -28.23
N LEU A 31 -3.26 -10.69 -28.18
CA LEU A 31 -2.64 -11.83 -27.50
C LEU A 31 -1.29 -12.18 -28.13
N ASP A 32 -1.20 -12.20 -29.47
CA ASP A 32 0.05 -12.45 -30.18
C ASP A 32 1.07 -11.33 -29.98
N ALA A 33 0.62 -10.07 -29.89
CA ALA A 33 1.51 -8.97 -29.52
C ALA A 33 2.03 -9.10 -28.09
N ILE A 34 1.23 -9.59 -27.13
CA ILE A 34 1.67 -9.86 -25.76
C ILE A 34 2.73 -10.97 -25.76
N ARG A 35 2.50 -12.09 -26.47
CA ARG A 35 3.45 -13.21 -26.57
C ARG A 35 4.77 -12.79 -27.23
N ARG A 36 4.68 -12.03 -28.31
CA ARG A 36 5.86 -11.49 -29.02
C ARG A 36 6.65 -10.53 -28.15
N TRP A 37 5.97 -9.68 -27.38
CA TRP A 37 6.63 -8.81 -26.42
C TRP A 37 7.41 -9.62 -25.38
N ASP A 38 6.77 -10.64 -24.79
CA ASP A 38 7.41 -11.50 -23.79
C ASP A 38 8.62 -12.24 -24.34
N ALA A 39 8.52 -12.76 -25.58
CA ALA A 39 9.65 -13.40 -26.26
C ALA A 39 10.82 -12.44 -26.53
N GLU A 40 10.53 -11.18 -26.87
CA GLU A 40 11.58 -10.18 -27.17
C GLU A 40 12.20 -9.57 -25.91
N GLN A 41 11.42 -9.38 -24.84
CA GLN A 41 11.84 -8.63 -23.65
C GLN A 41 12.07 -9.51 -22.41
N GLY A 42 11.73 -10.81 -22.48
CA GLY A 42 11.85 -11.76 -21.37
C GLY A 42 10.87 -11.53 -20.22
N HIS A 43 9.88 -10.65 -20.41
CA HIS A 43 8.80 -10.42 -19.46
C HIS A 43 7.54 -9.89 -20.16
N PRO A 44 6.34 -10.10 -19.60
CA PRO A 44 5.11 -9.56 -20.16
C PRO A 44 5.09 -8.02 -20.11
N PRO A 45 4.34 -7.35 -21.01
CA PRO A 45 4.28 -5.91 -21.06
C PRO A 45 3.64 -5.32 -19.81
N THR A 46 4.18 -4.22 -19.29
CA THR A 46 3.54 -3.43 -18.25
C THR A 46 2.69 -2.31 -18.87
N TRP A 47 1.86 -1.65 -18.04
CA TRP A 47 1.07 -0.51 -18.51
C TRP A 47 1.95 0.60 -19.09
N LEU A 48 3.14 0.84 -18.53
CA LEU A 48 4.05 1.88 -18.98
C LEU A 48 4.66 1.58 -20.34
N ASP A 49 4.86 0.29 -20.64
CA ASP A 49 5.47 -0.14 -21.89
C ASP A 49 4.56 0.11 -23.09
N TRP A 50 3.24 0.03 -22.90
CA TRP A 50 2.23 0.18 -23.96
C TRP A 50 1.48 1.53 -23.92
N ASP A 51 2.00 2.50 -23.15
CA ASP A 51 1.50 3.87 -23.04
C ASP A 51 2.66 4.89 -23.15
N PRO A 52 3.10 5.23 -24.37
CA PRO A 52 4.24 6.12 -24.58
C PRO A 52 4.01 7.54 -24.03
N ALA A 53 2.75 7.99 -23.94
CA ALA A 53 2.42 9.29 -23.36
C ALA A 53 2.63 9.29 -21.84
N CYS A 54 2.22 8.22 -21.15
CA CYS A 54 2.46 8.04 -19.73
C CYS A 54 3.95 7.80 -19.42
N ALA A 55 4.64 7.01 -20.24
CA ALA A 55 6.07 6.77 -20.12
C ALA A 55 6.88 8.08 -20.16
N ARG A 56 6.66 8.93 -21.18
CA ARG A 56 7.30 10.26 -21.28
C ARG A 56 7.01 11.14 -20.06
N ARG A 57 5.76 11.21 -19.63
CA ARG A 57 5.35 12.03 -18.48
C ARG A 57 6.07 11.62 -17.18
N LYS A 58 6.43 10.35 -17.06
CA LYS A 58 7.12 9.79 -15.88
C LYS A 58 8.64 9.74 -16.03
N GLY A 59 9.21 10.31 -17.09
CA GLY A 59 10.66 10.31 -17.33
C GLY A 59 11.22 8.98 -17.83
N HIS A 60 10.35 8.08 -18.32
CA HIS A 60 10.69 6.77 -18.87
C HIS A 60 10.82 6.86 -20.41
N ALA A 61 11.78 7.66 -20.88
CA ALA A 61 11.96 7.94 -22.31
C ALA A 61 12.32 6.67 -23.11
N GLU A 62 13.18 5.83 -22.56
CA GLU A 62 13.58 4.55 -23.18
C GLU A 62 12.40 3.59 -23.38
N GLN A 63 11.40 3.60 -22.50
CA GLN A 63 10.20 2.79 -22.65
C GLN A 63 9.29 3.32 -23.76
N ALA A 64 9.22 4.64 -23.92
CA ALA A 64 8.50 5.26 -25.04
C ALA A 64 9.20 4.98 -26.39
N GLU A 65 10.52 5.04 -26.42
CA GLU A 65 11.32 4.71 -27.60
C GLU A 65 11.18 3.23 -27.99
N ARG A 66 11.20 2.31 -27.01
CA ARG A 66 10.92 0.88 -27.24
C ARG A 66 9.53 0.63 -27.82
N PHE A 67 8.52 1.34 -27.32
CA PHE A 67 7.17 1.27 -27.88
C PHE A 67 7.13 1.75 -29.34
N GLU A 68 7.86 2.83 -29.66
CA GLU A 68 7.86 3.42 -31.00
C GLU A 68 8.74 2.67 -32.00
N ALA A 69 9.76 1.96 -31.52
CA ALA A 69 10.60 1.09 -32.33
C ALA A 69 9.86 -0.15 -32.86
N GLY A 70 8.78 -0.57 -32.20
CA GLY A 70 8.02 -1.76 -32.57
C GLY A 70 6.60 -1.49 -33.06
N THR A 71 5.93 -2.56 -33.47
CA THR A 71 4.49 -2.55 -33.77
C THR A 71 3.75 -3.17 -32.59
N TRP A 72 3.32 -2.31 -31.65
CA TRP A 72 2.65 -2.71 -30.41
C TRP A 72 1.27 -2.05 -30.29
N PRO A 73 0.27 -2.75 -29.71
CA PRO A 73 -1.02 -2.13 -29.40
C PRO A 73 -0.87 -1.14 -28.24
N THR A 74 -1.64 -0.06 -28.27
CA THR A 74 -1.71 0.87 -27.12
C THR A 74 -2.56 0.28 -25.99
N THR A 75 -2.33 0.71 -24.75
CA THR A 75 -3.20 0.35 -23.60
C THR A 75 -4.67 0.67 -23.85
N ALA A 76 -4.99 1.74 -24.58
CA ALA A 76 -6.36 2.09 -24.96
C ALA A 76 -7.00 1.05 -25.90
N MET A 77 -6.21 0.44 -26.79
CA MET A 77 -6.67 -0.62 -27.69
C MET A 77 -6.90 -1.94 -26.93
N VAL A 78 -6.01 -2.26 -25.99
CA VAL A 78 -6.19 -3.41 -25.10
C VAL A 78 -7.46 -3.26 -24.26
N ARG A 79 -7.68 -2.09 -23.66
CA ARG A 79 -8.88 -1.82 -22.83
C ARG A 79 -10.22 -1.93 -23.55
N ARG A 80 -10.23 -1.83 -24.88
CA ARG A 80 -11.45 -2.03 -25.68
C ARG A 80 -11.85 -3.49 -25.79
N GLN A 81 -10.88 -4.40 -25.72
CA GLN A 81 -11.10 -5.84 -25.91
C GLN A 81 -10.97 -6.63 -24.60
N PHE A 82 -10.25 -6.08 -23.61
CA PHE A 82 -9.99 -6.69 -22.31
C PHE A 82 -10.22 -5.68 -21.19
N PRO A 83 -10.88 -6.05 -20.07
CA PRO A 83 -11.10 -5.14 -18.95
C PRO A 83 -9.81 -4.57 -18.36
N THR A 84 -8.75 -5.39 -18.31
CA THR A 84 -7.42 -5.00 -17.81
C THR A 84 -6.30 -5.58 -18.67
N LEU A 85 -5.13 -4.96 -18.65
CA LEU A 85 -3.94 -5.54 -19.29
C LEU A 85 -3.57 -6.89 -18.65
N GLY A 86 -3.78 -7.06 -17.34
CA GLY A 86 -3.58 -8.34 -16.65
C GLY A 86 -4.44 -9.46 -17.24
N SER A 87 -5.74 -9.20 -17.46
CA SER A 87 -6.64 -10.17 -18.08
C SER A 87 -6.26 -10.53 -19.53
N ALA A 88 -5.64 -9.60 -20.26
CA ALA A 88 -5.13 -9.88 -21.59
C ALA A 88 -3.86 -10.76 -21.54
N ILE A 89 -2.98 -10.53 -20.54
CA ILE A 89 -1.77 -11.33 -20.33
C ILE A 89 -2.12 -12.76 -19.91
N GLU A 90 -3.09 -12.93 -19.00
CA GLU A 90 -3.62 -14.24 -18.61
C GLU A 90 -4.24 -14.96 -19.82
N ALA A 91 -5.04 -14.27 -20.62
CA ALA A 91 -5.61 -14.82 -21.85
C ALA A 91 -4.54 -15.19 -22.90
N ALA A 92 -3.36 -14.58 -22.85
CA ALA A 92 -2.23 -14.92 -23.70
C ALA A 92 -1.48 -16.18 -23.22
N GLY A 93 -1.82 -16.71 -22.04
CA GLY A 93 -1.16 -17.85 -21.41
C GLY A 93 0.06 -17.48 -20.57
N LEU A 94 0.22 -16.18 -20.25
CA LEU A 94 1.34 -15.67 -19.49
C LEU A 94 0.89 -15.23 -18.09
N VAL A 95 1.84 -15.18 -17.15
CA VAL A 95 1.58 -14.70 -15.79
C VAL A 95 1.69 -13.17 -15.77
N PRO A 96 0.63 -12.42 -15.44
CA PRO A 96 0.71 -10.97 -15.39
C PRO A 96 1.74 -10.52 -14.36
N PRO A 97 2.48 -9.42 -14.62
CA PRO A 97 3.39 -8.86 -13.64
C PRO A 97 2.60 -8.54 -12.38
N LYS A 98 3.09 -9.02 -11.22
CA LYS A 98 2.43 -8.82 -9.93
C LYS A 98 2.03 -7.35 -9.79
N PRO A 99 0.78 -7.03 -9.40
CA PRO A 99 0.38 -5.65 -9.21
C PRO A 99 1.39 -4.99 -8.26
N ARG A 100 1.98 -3.87 -8.70
CA ARG A 100 2.84 -3.05 -7.84
C ARG A 100 1.97 -2.49 -6.72
N GLY A 101 1.95 -3.17 -5.57
CA GLY A 101 1.40 -2.59 -4.34
C GLY A 101 0.49 -3.47 -3.49
N THR A 102 0.24 -4.74 -3.82
CA THR A 102 -0.42 -5.62 -2.84
C THR A 102 0.63 -6.06 -1.83
N LYS A 103 0.89 -5.22 -0.80
CA LYS A 103 1.53 -5.70 0.43
C LYS A 103 0.68 -6.88 0.91
N ALA A 104 1.28 -8.05 1.04
CA ALA A 104 0.58 -9.34 1.03
C ALA A 104 -0.30 -9.62 2.27
N ASN A 105 -0.39 -8.69 3.22
CA ASN A 105 -0.75 -9.05 4.61
C ASN A 105 -2.02 -8.38 5.12
N LEU A 106 -2.78 -7.66 4.30
CA LEU A 106 -3.90 -6.83 4.78
C LEU A 106 -5.10 -6.93 3.83
N VAL A 107 -5.59 -8.16 3.68
CA VAL A 107 -6.69 -8.55 2.77
C VAL A 107 -8.05 -8.32 3.42
N ASP A 108 -8.13 -8.39 4.75
CA ASP A 108 -9.35 -8.20 5.52
C ASP A 108 -9.23 -7.08 6.56
N GLY A 109 -10.38 -6.69 7.13
CA GLY A 109 -10.46 -5.64 8.12
C GLY A 109 -9.73 -5.98 9.41
N GLU A 110 -9.66 -7.24 9.82
CA GLU A 110 -9.06 -7.64 11.09
C GLU A 110 -7.53 -7.50 11.03
N GLN A 111 -6.92 -7.89 9.91
CA GLN A 111 -5.50 -7.67 9.65
C GLN A 111 -5.14 -6.17 9.69
N VAL A 112 -6.03 -5.29 9.23
CA VAL A 112 -5.86 -3.84 9.39
C VAL A 112 -5.85 -3.41 10.85
N LEU A 113 -6.70 -3.98 11.71
CA LEU A 113 -6.70 -3.67 13.15
C LEU A 113 -5.44 -4.18 13.83
N LEU A 114 -5.02 -5.40 13.51
CA LEU A 114 -3.76 -5.98 14.01
C LEU A 114 -2.57 -5.10 13.62
N ALA A 115 -2.51 -4.62 12.37
CA ALA A 115 -1.45 -3.73 11.94
C ALA A 115 -1.48 -2.36 12.64
N ILE A 116 -2.67 -1.81 12.95
CA ILE A 116 -2.78 -0.57 13.73
C ILE A 116 -2.28 -0.78 15.17
N ARG A 117 -2.62 -1.91 15.80
CA ARG A 117 -2.13 -2.29 17.14
C ARG A 117 -0.62 -2.45 17.13
N GLU A 118 -0.09 -3.19 16.16
CA GLU A 118 1.32 -3.44 15.99
C GLU A 118 2.11 -2.16 15.70
N TRP A 119 1.57 -1.24 14.89
CA TRP A 119 2.14 0.08 14.70
C TRP A 119 2.21 0.85 16.02
N THR A 120 1.13 0.82 16.80
CA THR A 120 1.04 1.54 18.07
C THR A 120 2.00 0.97 19.11
N ARG A 121 2.14 -0.35 19.16
CA ARG A 121 3.14 -1.04 19.97
C ARG A 121 4.53 -0.55 19.56
N ARG A 122 4.86 -0.65 18.27
CA ARG A 122 6.19 -0.37 17.74
C ARG A 122 6.63 1.08 17.88
N TYR A 123 5.73 2.03 17.66
CA TYR A 123 6.06 3.47 17.59
C TYR A 123 5.40 4.32 18.68
N GLY A 124 4.75 3.67 19.67
CA GLY A 124 4.19 4.28 20.87
C GLY A 124 2.92 5.13 20.68
N ASP A 125 2.40 5.24 19.46
CA ASP A 125 1.21 6.02 19.13
C ASP A 125 0.50 5.42 17.91
N PRO A 126 -0.84 5.50 17.83
CA PRO A 126 -1.56 5.12 16.62
C PRO A 126 -1.07 5.89 15.38
N PRO A 127 -1.09 5.25 14.19
CA PRO A 127 -0.63 5.90 12.98
C PRO A 127 -1.47 7.13 12.68
N ALA A 128 -0.83 8.22 12.25
CA ALA A 128 -1.52 9.34 11.62
C ALA A 128 -1.72 9.08 10.12
N GLN A 129 -2.53 9.92 9.47
CA GLN A 129 -2.72 9.81 8.02
C GLN A 129 -1.41 9.91 7.24
N THR A 130 -0.49 10.76 7.68
CA THR A 130 0.83 10.95 7.06
C THR A 130 1.74 9.73 7.24
N ASP A 131 1.53 8.94 8.30
CA ASP A 131 2.30 7.73 8.54
C ASP A 131 1.93 6.60 7.55
N LEU A 132 0.67 6.58 7.10
CA LEU A 132 0.15 5.58 6.14
C LEU A 132 0.12 6.07 4.68
N ASP A 133 0.79 7.20 4.41
CA ASP A 133 0.92 7.83 3.09
C ASP A 133 2.36 8.31 2.88
N PRO A 134 3.26 7.44 2.37
CA PRO A 134 4.67 7.78 2.14
C PRO A 134 4.89 8.98 1.23
N TYR A 135 3.99 9.19 0.25
CA TYR A 135 4.08 10.32 -0.65
C TYR A 135 3.80 11.62 0.09
N ARG A 136 2.74 11.65 0.91
CA ARG A 136 2.43 12.81 1.76
C ARG A 136 3.54 13.06 2.77
N ALA A 137 4.08 12.02 3.42
CA ALA A 137 5.19 12.12 4.36
C ALA A 137 6.39 12.87 3.76
N ARG A 138 6.85 12.44 2.57
CA ARG A 138 7.97 13.08 1.85
C ARG A 138 7.64 14.52 1.48
N ARG A 139 6.45 14.78 0.93
CA ARG A 139 6.00 16.13 0.54
C ARG A 139 5.92 17.10 1.73
N THR A 140 5.59 16.61 2.92
CA THR A 140 5.50 17.41 4.15
C THR A 140 6.83 17.52 4.92
N GLY A 141 7.95 17.15 4.30
CA GLY A 141 9.28 17.25 4.92
C GLY A 141 9.51 16.28 6.07
N GLN A 142 8.78 15.16 6.10
CA GLN A 142 8.86 14.15 7.18
C GLN A 142 9.26 12.78 6.59
N PRO A 143 10.45 12.66 5.97
CA PRO A 143 10.88 11.43 5.30
C PRO A 143 10.95 10.23 6.25
N TRP A 144 11.29 10.46 7.53
CA TRP A 144 11.32 9.42 8.57
C TRP A 144 9.98 8.67 8.74
N ARG A 145 8.83 9.30 8.43
CA ARG A 145 7.53 8.62 8.42
C ARG A 145 7.39 7.64 7.26
N ALA A 146 7.92 8.01 6.09
CA ALA A 146 7.98 7.12 4.94
C ALA A 146 8.89 5.93 5.23
N ASP A 147 10.00 6.15 5.93
CA ASP A 147 10.93 5.07 6.30
C ASP A 147 10.26 4.08 7.27
N ARG A 148 9.53 4.57 8.30
CA ARG A 148 8.71 3.73 9.17
C ARG A 148 7.67 2.91 8.40
N TYR A 149 7.00 3.53 7.43
CA TYR A 149 6.04 2.83 6.57
C TYR A 149 6.69 1.73 5.70
N LEU A 150 7.94 1.93 5.29
CA LEU A 150 8.68 0.99 4.46
C LEU A 150 9.35 -0.12 5.28
N ALA A 151 9.61 0.12 6.57
CA ALA A 151 10.20 -0.84 7.49
C ALA A 151 9.25 -1.98 7.92
N GLY A 152 7.98 -1.97 7.48
CA GLY A 152 7.01 -2.99 7.83
C GLY A 152 5.82 -3.09 6.89
N ASP A 153 5.00 -4.10 7.14
CA ASP A 153 3.81 -4.41 6.37
C ASP A 153 2.57 -3.67 6.93
N TRP A 154 2.59 -2.36 6.73
CA TRP A 154 1.52 -1.47 7.19
C TRP A 154 0.44 -1.22 6.13
N PRO A 155 -0.83 -1.03 6.53
CA PRO A 155 -1.91 -0.71 5.61
C PRO A 155 -1.68 0.63 4.97
N SER A 156 -1.99 0.72 3.68
CA SER A 156 -2.12 2.01 3.04
C SER A 156 -3.34 2.77 3.60
N LEU A 157 -3.29 4.10 3.64
CA LEU A 157 -4.45 4.89 4.04
C LEU A 157 -5.74 4.56 3.23
N PRO A 158 -5.68 4.34 1.90
CA PRO A 158 -6.83 3.82 1.15
C PRO A 158 -7.37 2.49 1.66
N THR A 159 -6.50 1.53 2.00
CA THR A 159 -6.91 0.23 2.57
C THR A 159 -7.68 0.42 3.88
N VAL A 160 -7.18 1.25 4.80
CA VAL A 160 -7.88 1.54 6.06
C VAL A 160 -9.27 2.13 5.81
N ARG A 161 -9.37 3.09 4.87
CA ARG A 161 -10.64 3.73 4.52
C ARG A 161 -11.62 2.78 3.86
N HIS A 162 -11.14 1.82 3.07
CA HIS A 162 -11.99 0.82 2.44
C HIS A 162 -12.73 -0.03 3.48
N HIS A 163 -12.03 -0.49 4.52
CA HIS A 163 -12.63 -1.37 5.54
C HIS A 163 -13.40 -0.61 6.65
N TYR A 164 -12.94 0.57 7.05
CA TYR A 164 -13.45 1.26 8.25
C TYR A 164 -14.00 2.67 7.99
N GLY A 165 -13.98 3.13 6.73
CA GLY A 165 -14.39 4.48 6.33
C GLY A 165 -13.37 5.56 6.72
N THR A 166 -12.96 5.61 7.99
CA THR A 166 -11.97 6.58 8.49
C THR A 166 -10.88 5.91 9.33
N LEU A 167 -9.70 6.55 9.37
CA LEU A 167 -8.61 6.11 10.24
C LEU A 167 -9.00 6.18 11.72
N THR A 168 -9.75 7.21 12.12
CA THR A 168 -10.27 7.35 13.49
C THR A 168 -11.16 6.18 13.87
N SER A 169 -12.05 5.75 12.96
CA SER A 169 -12.91 4.59 13.15
C SER A 169 -12.09 3.30 13.29
N ALA A 170 -11.08 3.11 12.44
CA ALA A 170 -10.19 1.95 12.51
C ALA A 170 -9.39 1.90 13.83
N VAL A 171 -8.87 3.05 14.29
CA VAL A 171 -8.14 3.13 15.57
C VAL A 171 -9.07 2.82 16.75
N ARG A 172 -10.31 3.31 16.73
CA ARG A 172 -11.32 2.94 17.75
C ARG A 172 -11.67 1.46 17.69
N ALA A 173 -11.87 0.91 16.50
CA ALA A 173 -12.15 -0.53 16.30
C ALA A 173 -10.97 -1.41 16.75
N ALA A 174 -9.74 -0.90 16.67
CA ALA A 174 -8.55 -1.55 17.23
C ALA A 174 -8.52 -1.54 18.77
N GLY A 175 -9.45 -0.86 19.44
CA GLY A 175 -9.49 -0.71 20.90
C GLY A 175 -8.58 0.40 21.42
N LEU A 176 -8.20 1.35 20.57
CA LEU A 176 -7.26 2.42 20.89
C LEU A 176 -7.93 3.79 20.82
N GLU A 177 -7.41 4.74 21.59
CA GLU A 177 -7.80 6.15 21.54
C GLU A 177 -7.08 6.88 20.40
N PRO A 178 -7.82 7.46 19.43
CA PRO A 178 -7.24 8.18 18.30
C PRO A 178 -6.65 9.52 18.73
N ARG A 179 -5.67 10.00 17.96
CA ARG A 179 -5.06 11.32 18.17
C ARG A 179 -6.09 12.43 17.83
N PRO A 180 -6.41 13.34 18.76
CA PRO A 180 -7.24 14.49 18.46
C PRO A 180 -6.45 15.53 17.64
N GLN A 181 -7.14 16.48 17.01
CA GLN A 181 -6.50 17.51 16.18
C GLN A 181 -5.60 18.44 17.00
N THR A 182 -6.03 18.74 18.22
CA THR A 182 -5.30 19.55 19.19
C THR A 182 -5.33 18.82 20.53
N GLU A 183 -4.18 18.72 21.20
CA GLU A 183 -4.01 17.98 22.45
C GLU A 183 -2.99 18.70 23.33
N ALA A 184 -3.28 18.83 24.63
CA ALA A 184 -2.26 19.25 25.58
C ALA A 184 -1.22 18.14 25.77
N VAL A 185 0.01 18.51 26.17
CA VAL A 185 1.10 17.53 26.37
C VAL A 185 0.74 16.49 27.44
N THR A 186 0.09 16.90 28.52
CA THR A 186 -0.38 16.01 29.59
C THR A 186 -1.41 15.00 29.08
N ASP A 187 -2.37 15.46 28.29
CA ASP A 187 -3.44 14.62 27.73
C ASP A 187 -2.86 13.59 26.76
N ARG A 188 -1.87 14.01 25.95
CA ARG A 188 -1.12 13.12 25.05
C ARG A 188 -0.43 12.00 25.82
N VAL A 189 0.22 12.31 26.94
CA VAL A 189 0.89 11.31 27.78
C VAL A 189 -0.13 10.33 28.35
N GLN A 190 -1.26 10.82 28.85
CA GLN A 190 -2.31 9.97 29.40
C GLN A 190 -2.96 9.07 28.35
N ARG A 191 -3.28 9.62 27.17
CA ARG A 191 -3.81 8.84 26.03
C ARG A 191 -2.85 7.74 25.62
N ARG A 192 -1.56 8.04 25.47
CA ARG A 192 -0.52 7.03 25.17
C ARG A 192 -0.47 5.94 26.24
N ARG A 193 -0.56 6.33 27.52
CA ARG A 193 -0.61 5.36 28.63
C ARG A 193 -1.84 4.45 28.53
N ARG A 194 -3.03 5.01 28.28
CA ARG A 194 -4.27 4.23 28.09
C ARG A 194 -4.16 3.27 26.90
N ASN A 195 -3.63 3.74 25.76
CA ASN A 195 -3.39 2.89 24.59
C ASN A 195 -2.41 1.74 24.89
N ARG A 196 -1.33 1.99 25.63
CA ARG A 196 -0.39 0.93 26.04
C ARG A 196 -1.05 -0.10 26.95
N LEU A 197 -1.88 0.34 27.90
CA LEU A 197 -2.64 -0.58 28.76
C LEU A 197 -3.62 -1.44 27.96
N ALA A 198 -4.32 -0.84 27.00
CA ALA A 198 -5.20 -1.59 26.09
C ALA A 198 -4.45 -2.63 25.25
N LEU A 199 -3.22 -2.31 24.81
CA LEU A 199 -2.37 -3.29 24.11
C LEU A 199 -1.92 -4.43 25.03
N VAL A 200 -1.53 -4.13 26.28
CA VAL A 200 -1.13 -5.16 27.25
C VAL A 200 -2.28 -6.11 27.55
N ASP A 201 -3.47 -5.58 27.75
CA ASP A 201 -4.69 -6.37 27.93
C ASP A 201 -4.98 -7.25 26.70
N GLN A 202 -4.86 -6.73 25.49
CA GLN A 202 -5.03 -7.57 24.29
C GLN A 202 -3.95 -8.65 24.16
N LEU A 203 -2.70 -8.35 24.51
CA LEU A 203 -1.59 -9.30 24.46
C LEU A 203 -1.76 -10.42 25.49
N SER A 204 -2.31 -10.13 26.68
CA SER A 204 -2.55 -11.16 27.70
C SER A 204 -3.60 -12.18 27.26
N HIS A 205 -4.57 -11.77 26.44
CA HIS A 205 -5.62 -12.64 25.90
C HIS A 205 -5.25 -13.34 24.58
N ALA A 206 -4.20 -12.89 23.89
CA ALA A 206 -3.82 -13.42 22.58
C ALA A 206 -3.04 -14.74 22.63
N ASP A 207 -2.38 -15.03 23.75
CA ASP A 207 -1.54 -16.23 23.87
C ASP A 207 -2.40 -17.45 24.22
N ALA A 208 -2.36 -18.50 23.40
CA ALA A 208 -3.17 -19.71 23.59
C ALA A 208 -2.71 -20.58 24.77
N SER A 209 -1.58 -20.24 25.41
CA SER A 209 -1.06 -20.90 26.61
C SER A 209 -0.26 -19.91 27.45
N PRO A 210 -0.94 -18.98 28.16
CA PRO A 210 -0.26 -18.11 29.10
C PRO A 210 0.43 -18.97 30.17
N GLY A 211 1.72 -18.76 30.37
CA GLY A 211 2.50 -19.66 31.21
C GLY A 211 3.93 -19.22 31.47
N PRO A 212 4.66 -19.96 32.32
CA PRO A 212 6.01 -19.59 32.75
C PRO A 212 7.01 -19.52 31.60
N LYS A 213 6.80 -20.33 30.53
CA LYS A 213 7.64 -20.31 29.34
C LYS A 213 7.52 -18.99 28.57
N ALA A 214 6.30 -18.53 28.30
CA ALA A 214 6.04 -17.27 27.60
C ALA A 214 6.63 -16.08 28.38
N LEU A 215 6.48 -16.08 29.71
CA LEU A 215 7.12 -15.07 30.56
C LEU A 215 8.65 -15.12 30.44
N ALA A 216 9.26 -16.30 30.51
CA ALA A 216 10.70 -16.45 30.41
C ALA A 216 11.24 -16.00 29.03
N ASP A 217 10.51 -16.29 27.95
CA ASP A 217 10.83 -15.80 26.60
C ASP A 217 10.76 -14.27 26.53
N ALA A 218 9.74 -13.66 27.14
CA ALA A 218 9.62 -12.20 27.17
C ALA A 218 10.74 -11.53 27.99
N VAL A 219 11.15 -12.12 29.12
CA VAL A 219 12.30 -11.63 29.92
C VAL A 219 13.60 -11.69 29.09
N ARG A 220 13.83 -12.78 28.36
CA ARG A 220 14.97 -12.89 27.43
C ARG A 220 14.91 -11.82 26.35
N GLY A 221 13.73 -11.55 25.80
CA GLY A 221 13.50 -10.48 24.83
C GLY A 221 13.90 -9.10 25.37
N VAL A 222 13.51 -8.77 26.61
CA VAL A 222 13.91 -7.51 27.27
C VAL A 222 15.42 -7.41 27.45
N ALA A 223 16.08 -8.51 27.84
CA ALA A 223 17.53 -8.53 27.98
C ALA A 223 18.24 -8.29 26.63
N ALA A 224 17.76 -8.93 25.56
CA ALA A 224 18.30 -8.73 24.21
C ALA A 224 18.09 -7.30 23.70
N ALA A 225 16.90 -6.73 23.88
CA ALA A 225 16.60 -5.35 23.49
C ALA A 225 17.41 -4.32 24.29
N ARG A 226 17.66 -4.58 25.57
CA ARG A 226 18.57 -3.74 26.37
C ARG A 226 20.00 -3.77 25.83
N ALA A 227 20.46 -4.93 25.35
CA ALA A 227 21.81 -5.08 24.80
C ALA A 227 21.99 -4.40 23.44
N SER A 228 20.93 -4.26 22.63
CA SER A 228 20.99 -3.53 21.35
C SER A 228 21.08 -2.02 21.53
N GLY A 229 20.65 -1.48 22.68
CA GLY A 229 20.61 -0.04 22.96
C GLY A 229 19.51 0.71 22.21
N ASP A 230 18.65 0.01 21.47
CA ASP A 230 17.49 0.61 20.81
C ASP A 230 16.34 0.79 21.81
N GLN A 231 15.99 2.05 22.06
CA GLN A 231 14.96 2.42 23.01
C GLN A 231 13.56 1.97 22.57
N ASP A 232 13.26 2.00 21.27
CA ASP A 232 11.97 1.57 20.74
C ASP A 232 11.84 0.04 20.91
N ASP A 233 12.90 -0.72 20.64
CA ASP A 233 12.92 -2.17 20.87
C ASP A 233 12.78 -2.54 22.35
N LEU A 234 13.44 -1.79 23.24
CA LEU A 234 13.32 -2.02 24.68
C LEU A 234 11.89 -1.76 25.17
N GLU A 235 11.27 -0.66 24.75
CA GLU A 235 9.88 -0.34 25.11
C GLU A 235 8.93 -1.45 24.61
N ASN A 236 9.13 -1.91 23.38
CA ASN A 236 8.37 -3.01 22.78
C ASN A 236 8.49 -4.31 23.57
N ALA A 237 9.71 -4.69 23.98
CA ALA A 237 9.96 -5.88 24.76
C ALA A 237 9.31 -5.80 26.15
N LEU A 238 9.29 -4.61 26.76
CA LEU A 238 8.63 -4.40 28.05
C LEU A 238 7.10 -4.54 27.96
N LEU A 239 6.47 -4.10 26.87
CA LEU A 239 5.03 -4.31 26.65
C LEU A 239 4.68 -5.80 26.50
N LEU A 240 5.50 -6.55 25.76
CA LEU A 240 5.33 -8.01 25.62
C LEU A 240 5.49 -8.73 26.96
N LEU A 241 6.49 -8.33 27.76
CA LEU A 241 6.68 -8.85 29.11
C LEU A 241 5.47 -8.60 30.01
N ALA A 242 4.93 -7.38 29.99
CA ALA A 242 3.75 -7.02 30.77
C ALA A 242 2.52 -7.86 30.36
N GLY A 243 2.29 -8.05 29.06
CA GLY A 243 1.21 -8.89 28.55
C GLY A 243 1.35 -10.36 28.98
N ALA A 244 2.55 -10.93 28.83
CA ALA A 244 2.83 -12.30 29.25
C ALA A 244 2.67 -12.51 30.77
N ALA A 245 3.10 -11.53 31.57
CA ALA A 245 2.95 -11.56 33.03
C ALA A 245 1.48 -11.51 33.46
N LEU A 246 0.69 -10.62 32.84
CA LEU A 246 -0.74 -10.51 33.14
C LEU A 246 -1.49 -11.77 32.73
N GLY A 247 -1.26 -12.29 31.52
CA GLY A 247 -1.91 -13.52 31.05
C GLY A 247 -1.58 -14.72 31.95
N TRP A 248 -0.33 -14.86 32.40
CA TRP A 248 0.03 -15.93 33.32
C TRP A 248 -0.62 -15.77 34.70
N ALA A 249 -0.72 -14.55 35.22
CA ALA A 249 -1.41 -14.27 36.48
C ALA A 249 -2.89 -14.65 36.41
N ASP A 250 -3.56 -14.32 35.30
CA ASP A 250 -4.96 -14.71 35.07
C ASP A 250 -5.11 -16.23 35.03
N GLY A 251 -4.23 -16.94 34.32
CA GLY A 251 -4.22 -18.40 34.26
C GLY A 251 -4.03 -19.07 35.63
N VAL A 252 -3.16 -18.51 36.48
CA VAL A 252 -2.99 -18.99 37.87
C VAL A 252 -4.24 -18.73 38.72
N GLY A 253 -4.91 -17.60 38.52
CA GLY A 253 -6.16 -17.27 39.20
C GLY A 253 -7.29 -18.27 38.90
N HIS A 254 -7.45 -18.64 37.63
CA HIS A 254 -8.47 -19.62 37.20
C HIS A 254 -8.19 -21.05 37.70
N ALA A 255 -6.92 -21.42 37.89
CA ALA A 255 -6.56 -22.73 38.45
C ALA A 255 -6.81 -22.87 39.97
N ARG A 256 -7.10 -21.78 40.67
CA ARG A 256 -7.36 -21.76 42.13
C ARG A 256 -8.84 -21.69 42.49
N ALA A 257 -9.73 -21.49 41.52
CA ALA A 257 -11.19 -21.44 41.68
C ALA A 257 -11.81 -22.83 41.42
#